data_AF-A0A8H9QY59-F1
#
_entry.id   AF-A0A8H9QY59-F1
#
_cell.length_a   1.000
_cell.length_b   1.000
_cell.length_c   1.000
_cell.angle_alpha   90.00
_cell.angle_beta   90.00
_cell.angle_gamma   90.00
#
_symmetry.space_group_name_H-M   'P 1'
#
loop_
_entity.id
_entity.type
_entity.pdbx_description
1 polymer ?
#
loop_
_entity_poly.entity_id
_entity_poly.type
_entity_poly.pdbx_seq_one_letter_code
_entity_poly.pdbx_strand_id
1 'polypeptide(L)'
;MQFKTVHYDSNKLIKDSEELKSFKESISDKNVLYLFFKDNKCFYIGETGSTLKDRCYTHSPKHHEKEWFKKCNTIKIILLDDNIDDIARGALESTFILAYRPKYNKKA
;
A
#
# COMPACT_ATOMS: atom_id res chain seq x y z
N MET A 1 -11.59 -3.72 -12.30
CA MET A 1 -10.22 -3.56 -11.74
C MET A 1 -9.40 -2.52 -12.51
N GLN A 2 -8.67 -1.65 -11.81
CA GLN A 2 -7.74 -0.68 -12.41
C GLN A 2 -6.37 -0.73 -11.73
N PHE A 3 -5.30 -0.42 -12.46
CA PHE A 3 -3.92 -0.41 -11.96
C PHE A 3 -3.40 1.02 -11.86
N LYS A 4 -2.82 1.35 -10.71
CA LYS A 4 -2.23 2.66 -10.43
C LYS A 4 -0.83 2.47 -9.85
N THR A 5 0.11 3.31 -10.28
CA THR A 5 1.47 3.34 -9.72
C THR A 5 1.71 4.70 -9.09
N VAL A 6 2.19 4.70 -7.85
CA VAL A 6 2.56 5.91 -7.11
C VAL A 6 4.04 5.84 -6.79
N HIS A 7 4.78 6.84 -7.22
CA HIS A 7 6.18 7.04 -6.83
C HIS A 7 6.25 8.03 -5.69
N TYR A 8 7.11 7.76 -4.70
CA TYR A 8 7.29 8.65 -3.57
C TYR A 8 8.70 8.56 -3.00
N ASP A 9 9.09 9.60 -2.28
CA ASP A 9 10.30 9.64 -1.47
C ASP A 9 9.88 9.93 -0.03
N SER A 10 10.03 8.95 0.86
CA SER A 10 9.61 9.09 2.25
C SER A 10 10.29 10.25 2.98
N ASN A 11 11.49 10.67 2.54
CA ASN A 11 12.20 11.79 3.16
C ASN A 11 11.56 13.14 2.82
N LYS A 12 10.80 13.21 1.73
CA LYS A 12 10.06 14.41 1.31
C LYS A 12 8.65 14.49 1.90
N LEU A 13 8.16 13.40 2.50
CA LEU A 13 6.84 13.34 3.13
C LEU A 13 6.84 14.00 4.52
N ILE A 14 7.21 15.27 4.56
CA ILE A 14 7.34 16.06 5.78
C ILE A 14 5.97 16.63 6.15
N LYS A 15 5.72 16.81 7.46
CA LYS A 15 4.47 17.41 7.96
C LYS A 15 4.19 18.75 7.26
N ASP A 16 2.94 18.93 6.83
CA ASP A 16 2.41 20.12 6.17
C ASP A 16 3.04 20.49 4.81
N SER A 17 3.92 19.63 4.26
CA SER A 17 4.45 19.78 2.88
C SER A 17 3.37 19.52 1.82
N GLU A 18 3.54 20.15 0.66
CA GLU A 18 2.66 19.92 -0.49
C GLU A 18 2.84 18.50 -1.03
N GLU A 19 4.06 17.98 -1.00
CA GLU A 19 4.39 16.60 -1.33
C GLU A 19 3.61 15.60 -0.50
N LEU A 20 3.46 15.83 0.82
CA LEU A 20 2.66 14.97 1.68
C LEU A 20 1.17 15.03 1.33
N LYS A 21 0.65 16.20 0.96
CA LYS A 21 -0.76 16.34 0.55
C LYS A 21 -1.01 15.60 -0.76
N SER A 22 -0.23 15.88 -1.80
CA SER A 22 -0.35 15.20 -3.09
C SER A 22 -0.14 13.70 -2.97
N PHE A 23 0.80 13.25 -2.14
CA PHE A 23 0.98 11.82 -1.85
C PHE A 23 -0.29 11.22 -1.22
N LYS A 24 -0.85 11.85 -0.18
CA LYS A 24 -2.08 11.36 0.46
C LYS A 24 -3.26 11.29 -0.50
N GLU A 25 -3.42 12.27 -1.37
CA GLU A 25 -4.45 12.25 -2.42
C GLU A 25 -4.25 11.08 -3.38
N SER A 26 -3.01 10.82 -3.79
CA SER A 26 -2.66 9.71 -4.68
C SER A 26 -2.93 8.31 -4.09
N ILE A 27 -3.13 8.19 -2.78
CA ILE A 27 -3.42 6.92 -2.09
C ILE A 27 -4.78 6.92 -1.36
N SER A 28 -5.72 7.79 -1.79
CA SER A 28 -7.05 7.94 -1.20
C SER A 28 -8.14 7.06 -1.83
N ASP A 29 -7.79 6.19 -2.78
CA ASP A 29 -8.73 5.23 -3.36
C ASP A 29 -9.18 4.18 -2.32
N LYS A 30 -10.44 3.73 -2.44
CA LYS A 30 -11.02 2.69 -1.57
C LYS A 30 -10.95 1.31 -2.22
N ASN A 31 -11.13 0.27 -1.41
CA ASN A 31 -11.15 -1.12 -1.83
C ASN A 31 -9.94 -1.50 -2.69
N VAL A 32 -8.76 -1.47 -2.08
CA VAL A 32 -7.50 -1.62 -2.80
C VAL A 32 -6.64 -2.76 -2.27
N LEU A 33 -5.89 -3.39 -3.18
CA LEU A 33 -4.62 -4.05 -2.86
C LEU A 33 -3.47 -3.08 -3.13
N TYR A 34 -2.47 -3.09 -2.26
CA TYR A 34 -1.28 -2.27 -2.40
C TYR A 34 -0.01 -3.09 -2.18
N LEU A 35 0.96 -2.87 -3.06
CA LEU A 35 2.23 -3.56 -3.07
C LEU A 35 3.35 -2.52 -3.03
N PHE A 36 4.15 -2.54 -1.97
CA PHE A 36 5.29 -1.65 -1.78
C PHE A 36 6.55 -2.25 -2.38
N PHE A 37 7.22 -1.47 -3.22
CA PHE A 37 8.43 -1.84 -3.94
C PHE A 37 9.58 -0.88 -3.65
N LYS A 38 10.78 -1.46 -3.58
CA LYS A 38 12.03 -0.74 -3.83
C LYS A 38 12.55 -1.21 -5.17
N ASP A 39 12.47 -0.34 -6.16
CA ASP A 39 12.80 -0.64 -7.56
C ASP A 39 11.97 -1.85 -8.04
N ASN A 40 12.59 -2.98 -8.36
CA ASN A 40 11.89 -4.19 -8.82
C ASN A 40 11.58 -5.20 -7.71
N LYS A 41 11.95 -4.93 -6.45
CA LYS A 41 11.77 -5.88 -5.34
C LYS A 41 10.56 -5.51 -4.49
N CYS A 42 9.63 -6.46 -4.30
CA CYS A 42 8.47 -6.31 -3.44
C CYS A 42 8.86 -6.49 -1.96
N PHE A 43 8.46 -5.56 -1.11
CA PHE A 43 8.81 -5.53 0.31
C PHE A 43 7.61 -5.85 1.20
N TYR A 44 6.43 -5.37 0.83
CA TYR A 44 5.21 -5.54 1.61
C TYR A 44 4.00 -5.52 0.69
N ILE A 45 3.02 -6.37 0.98
CA ILE A 45 1.72 -6.44 0.30
C ILE A 45 0.64 -6.33 1.37
N GLY A 46 -0.42 -5.59 1.09
CA GLY A 46 -1.57 -5.52 1.96
C GLY A 46 -2.83 -5.17 1.20
N GLU A 47 -3.94 -5.26 1.90
CA GLU A 47 -5.25 -4.82 1.42
C GLU A 47 -5.90 -3.82 2.38
N THR A 48 -6.94 -3.14 1.88
CA THR A 48 -7.88 -2.40 2.72
C THR A 48 -9.20 -2.15 1.98
N GLY A 49 -10.31 -2.31 2.68
CA GLY A 49 -11.63 -1.87 2.21
C GLY A 49 -11.83 -0.34 2.31
N SER A 50 -11.14 0.31 3.24
CA SER A 50 -11.07 1.78 3.31
C SER A 50 -9.96 2.29 2.38
N THR A 51 -9.22 3.33 2.75
CA THR A 51 -8.15 3.89 1.91
C THR A 51 -6.76 3.45 2.37
N LEU A 52 -5.79 3.39 1.45
CA LEU A 52 -4.39 3.21 1.81
C LEU A 52 -3.88 4.37 2.67
N LYS A 53 -4.37 5.60 2.42
CA LYS A 53 -4.15 6.75 3.30
C LYS A 53 -4.48 6.44 4.77
N ASP A 54 -5.63 5.85 5.05
CA ASP A 54 -6.03 5.51 6.42
C ASP A 54 -5.13 4.43 7.03
N ARG A 55 -4.73 3.41 6.25
CA ARG A 55 -3.75 2.40 6.69
C ARG A 55 -2.37 3.01 6.97
N CYS A 56 -1.97 4.03 6.21
CA CYS A 56 -0.70 4.71 6.39
C CYS A 56 -0.66 5.63 7.60
N TYR A 57 -1.73 6.39 7.87
CA TYR A 57 -1.67 7.53 8.79
C TYR A 57 -2.67 7.50 9.95
N THR A 58 -3.76 6.74 9.83
CA THR A 58 -4.86 6.74 10.80
C THR A 58 -4.84 5.49 11.69
N HIS A 59 -4.80 4.29 11.09
CA HIS A 59 -4.88 3.03 11.82
C HIS A 59 -3.56 2.64 12.49
N SER A 60 -3.65 2.10 13.71
CA SER A 60 -2.50 1.55 14.44
C SER A 60 -2.34 0.04 14.20
N PRO A 61 -1.10 -0.46 14.02
CA PRO A 61 0.13 0.30 13.86
C PRO A 61 0.18 1.00 12.49
N LYS A 62 0.65 2.25 12.47
CA LYS A 62 0.67 3.08 11.26
C LYS A 62 1.72 2.57 10.28
N HIS A 63 1.34 2.40 9.01
CA HIS A 63 2.28 1.90 8.00
C HIS A 63 3.43 2.89 7.71
N HIS A 64 3.18 4.21 7.76
CA HIS A 64 4.23 5.19 7.45
C HIS A 64 5.44 5.16 8.42
N GLU A 65 5.25 4.57 9.61
CA GLU A 65 6.30 4.39 10.61
C GLU A 65 7.15 3.14 10.35
N LYS A 66 6.69 2.24 9.49
CA LYS A 66 7.36 0.96 9.20
C LYS A 66 8.60 1.16 8.34
N GLU A 67 9.62 0.34 8.61
CA GLU A 67 10.89 0.37 7.88
C GLU A 67 10.71 0.19 6.37
N TRP A 68 9.84 -0.73 5.95
CA TRP A 68 9.58 -0.98 4.53
C TRP A 68 8.94 0.23 3.83
N PHE A 69 8.09 1.00 4.51
CA PHE A 69 7.49 2.21 3.94
C PHE A 69 8.58 3.26 3.68
N LYS A 70 9.53 3.40 4.59
CA LYS A 70 10.65 4.35 4.46
C LYS A 70 11.68 3.91 3.41
N LYS A 71 11.81 2.61 3.14
CA LYS A 71 12.77 2.07 2.16
C LYS A 71 12.25 2.06 0.73
N CYS A 72 10.95 1.87 0.56
CA CYS A 72 10.31 1.76 -0.75
C CYS A 72 10.24 3.13 -1.45
N ASN A 73 10.18 3.10 -2.78
CA ASN A 73 10.03 4.28 -3.63
C ASN A 73 8.82 4.19 -4.56
N THR A 74 8.15 3.03 -4.60
CA THR A 74 7.04 2.77 -5.51
C THR A 74 5.96 1.97 -4.79
N ILE A 75 4.70 2.33 -5.06
CA ILE A 75 3.52 1.58 -4.65
C ILE A 75 2.77 1.21 -5.92
N LYS A 76 2.50 -0.07 -6.11
CA LYS A 76 1.54 -0.55 -7.11
C LYS A 76 0.22 -0.78 -6.40
N ILE A 77 -0.82 -0.12 -6.86
CA ILE A 77 -2.17 -0.15 -6.29
C ILE A 77 -3.10 -0.79 -7.32
N ILE A 78 -3.87 -1.78 -6.88
CA ILE A 78 -4.91 -2.42 -7.65
C ILE A 78 -6.23 -1.97 -7.03
N LEU A 79 -7.00 -1.18 -7.77
CA LEU A 79 -8.35 -0.78 -7.40
C LEU A 79 -9.29 -1.94 -7.75
N LEU A 80 -9.96 -2.46 -6.74
CA LEU A 80 -10.91 -3.55 -6.87
C LEU A 80 -12.31 -2.99 -7.13
N ASP A 81 -13.12 -3.78 -7.82
CA ASP A 81 -14.50 -3.43 -8.09
C ASP A 81 -15.32 -3.52 -6.77
N ASP A 82 -16.38 -2.72 -6.63
CA ASP A 82 -17.14 -2.59 -5.38
C ASP A 82 -17.79 -3.90 -4.90
N ASN A 83 -17.96 -4.87 -5.80
CA ASN A 83 -18.50 -6.19 -5.50
C ASN A 83 -17.47 -7.16 -4.90
N ILE A 84 -16.19 -6.78 -4.81
CA ILE A 84 -15.15 -7.58 -4.17
C ILE A 84 -15.19 -7.33 -2.67
N ASP A 85 -15.67 -8.32 -1.92
CA ASP A 85 -15.76 -8.30 -0.46
C ASP A 85 -14.39 -8.53 0.21
N ASP A 86 -14.41 -8.54 1.55
CA ASP A 86 -13.20 -8.73 2.37
C ASP A 86 -12.59 -10.13 2.22
N ILE A 87 -13.40 -11.17 2.06
CA ILE A 87 -12.92 -12.55 1.85
C ILE A 87 -12.17 -12.66 0.52
N ALA A 88 -12.80 -12.21 -0.57
CA ALA A 88 -12.20 -12.23 -1.89
C ALA A 88 -10.94 -11.35 -1.95
N ARG A 89 -10.97 -10.17 -1.30
CA ARG A 89 -9.82 -9.27 -1.20
C ARG A 89 -8.66 -9.90 -0.42
N GLY A 90 -8.93 -10.58 0.71
CA GLY A 90 -7.93 -11.30 1.49
C GLY A 90 -7.33 -12.51 0.74
N ALA A 91 -8.14 -13.20 -0.07
CA ALA A 91 -7.66 -14.27 -0.95
C ALA A 91 -6.71 -13.75 -2.03
N LEU A 92 -7.03 -12.58 -2.62
CA LEU A 92 -6.14 -11.90 -3.57
C LEU A 92 -4.82 -11.50 -2.87
N GLU A 93 -4.88 -10.86 -1.70
CA GLU A 93 -3.69 -10.50 -0.93
C GLU A 93 -2.79 -11.70 -0.69
N SER A 94 -3.37 -12.82 -0.23
CA SER A 94 -2.66 -14.07 0.04
C SER A 94 -1.99 -14.63 -1.22
N THR A 95 -2.68 -14.59 -2.36
CA THR A 95 -2.14 -15.03 -3.66
C THR A 95 -0.92 -14.20 -4.05
N PHE A 96 -0.99 -12.88 -3.91
CA PHE A 96 0.14 -12.00 -4.20
C PHE A 96 1.30 -12.19 -3.21
N ILE A 97 1.03 -12.40 -1.93
CA ILE A 97 2.06 -12.72 -0.93
C ILE A 97 2.79 -14.02 -1.29
N LEU A 98 2.07 -15.06 -1.71
CA LEU A 98 2.67 -16.34 -2.13
C LEU A 98 3.54 -16.18 -3.38
N ALA A 99 3.09 -15.37 -4.33
CA ALA A 99 3.81 -15.12 -5.59
C ALA A 99 5.09 -14.30 -5.38
N TYR A 100 5.03 -13.21 -4.62
CA TYR A 100 6.15 -12.28 -4.46
C TYR A 100 7.05 -12.59 -3.28
N ARG A 101 6.56 -13.35 -2.29
CA ARG A 101 7.24 -13.66 -1.01
C ARG A 101 7.91 -12.43 -0.38
N PRO A 102 7.17 -11.31 -0.20
CA PRO A 102 7.70 -10.06 0.32
C PRO A 102 8.30 -10.24 1.71
N LYS A 103 9.46 -9.62 1.95
CA LYS A 103 10.24 -9.78 3.19
C LYS A 103 9.45 -9.42 4.46
N TYR A 104 8.54 -8.45 4.38
CA TYR A 104 7.88 -7.87 5.55
C TYR A 104 6.44 -8.35 5.77
N ASN A 105 5.89 -9.20 4.90
CA ASN A 105 4.70 -9.96 5.26
C ASN A 105 5.13 -11.07 6.21
N LYS A 106 4.46 -11.18 7.36
CA LYS A 106 4.71 -12.27 8.29
C LYS A 106 4.45 -13.58 7.55
N LYS A 107 5.35 -14.55 7.71
CA LYS A 107 5.04 -15.93 7.34
C LYS A 107 3.92 -16.38 8.26
N ALA A 108 2.78 -16.74 7.67
CA ALA A 108 1.78 -17.54 8.36
C ALA A 108 2.39 -18.89 8.75
#